data_AF-A0A536PDG1-F1
#
_entry.id   AF-A0A536PDG1-F1
#
_cell.length_a   1.000
_cell.length_b   1.000
_cell.length_c   1.000
_cell.angle_alpha   90.00
_cell.angle_beta   90.00
_cell.angle_gamma   90.00
#
_symmetry.space_group_name_H-M   'P 1'
#
loop_
_entity.id
_entity.type
_entity.pdbx_description
1 polymer ?
#
loop_
_entity_poly.entity_id
_entity_poly.type
_entity_poly.pdbx_seq_one_letter_code
_entity_poly.pdbx_strand_id
1 'polypeptide(L)'
;MVKVGVVFGRGVDDPGDYLADARALEAADVDSVWIAAAASGEMLLSAIAAVTSRIRLVLLSATTYEAASLDASLETLQRLSRSRALLAVDGEELAEVLMPAAERWLHVPAPQDRSSWRNALERSVAAGAAGVLVPQDARLLDILRRPQEEDDRSDLVLSQG
;
A
#
# COMPACT_ATOMS: atom_id res chain seq x y z
N MET A 1 -10.85 8.03 9.61
CA MET A 1 -10.40 6.67 9.31
C MET A 1 -8.95 6.77 8.86
N VAL A 2 -8.06 5.94 9.38
CA VAL A 2 -6.63 5.95 9.01
C VAL A 2 -6.50 5.38 7.61
N LYS A 3 -5.76 6.03 6.71
CA LYS A 3 -5.55 5.52 5.37
C LYS A 3 -4.57 4.34 5.39
N VAL A 4 -4.75 3.39 4.49
CA VAL A 4 -3.91 2.20 4.37
C VAL A 4 -3.22 2.18 3.02
N GLY A 5 -1.89 2.20 3.03
CA GLY A 5 -1.06 2.08 1.85
C GLY A 5 -0.29 0.76 1.91
N VAL A 6 -0.14 0.10 0.78
CA VAL A 6 0.57 -1.18 0.70
C VAL A 6 1.81 -1.04 -0.16
N VAL A 7 2.96 -1.37 0.41
CA VAL A 7 4.24 -1.47 -0.30
C VAL A 7 4.24 -2.78 -1.07
N PHE A 8 4.17 -2.67 -2.39
CA PHE A 8 4.07 -3.80 -3.31
C PHE A 8 5.46 -4.30 -3.70
N GLY A 9 5.58 -5.62 -3.83
CA GLY A 9 6.81 -6.25 -4.27
C GLY A 9 7.22 -5.77 -5.68
N ARG A 10 8.53 -5.79 -5.95
CA ARG A 10 9.09 -5.46 -7.27
C ARG A 10 9.21 -6.67 -8.20
N GLY A 11 9.17 -7.88 -7.63
CA GLY A 11 9.26 -9.14 -8.36
C GLY A 11 7.91 -9.47 -8.98
N VAL A 12 7.91 -9.71 -10.28
CA VAL A 12 6.73 -10.17 -11.02
C VAL A 12 7.05 -11.55 -11.58
N ASP A 13 7.11 -12.53 -10.68
CA ASP A 13 7.32 -13.92 -11.07
C ASP A 13 6.09 -14.43 -11.84
N ASP A 14 4.90 -14.04 -11.39
CA ASP A 14 3.62 -14.23 -12.09
C ASP A 14 2.90 -12.87 -12.28
N PRO A 15 2.87 -12.32 -13.51
CA PRO A 15 2.18 -11.06 -13.79
C PRO A 15 0.66 -11.11 -13.58
N GLY A 16 0.04 -12.28 -13.75
CA GLY A 16 -1.39 -12.46 -13.56
C GLY A 16 -1.76 -12.31 -12.10
N ASP A 17 -1.05 -13.02 -11.22
CA ASP A 17 -1.25 -12.94 -9.77
C ASP A 17 -0.91 -11.55 -9.24
N TYR A 18 0.17 -10.94 -9.73
CA TYR A 18 0.56 -9.58 -9.34
C TYR A 18 -0.55 -8.54 -9.59
N LEU A 19 -1.17 -8.57 -10.77
CA LEU A 19 -2.27 -7.67 -11.12
C LEU A 19 -3.59 -8.05 -10.42
N ALA A 20 -3.78 -9.33 -10.13
CA ALA A 20 -4.93 -9.81 -9.35
C ALA A 20 -4.85 -9.32 -7.90
N ASP A 21 -3.67 -9.34 -7.28
CA ASP A 21 -3.45 -8.82 -5.93
C ASP A 21 -3.72 -7.30 -5.87
N ALA A 22 -3.26 -6.54 -6.87
CA ALA A 22 -3.55 -5.10 -6.93
C ALA A 22 -5.06 -4.81 -6.99
N ARG A 23 -5.82 -5.62 -7.75
CA ARG A 23 -7.29 -5.55 -7.77
C ARG A 23 -7.92 -5.98 -6.45
N ALA A 24 -7.36 -6.99 -5.79
CA ALA A 24 -7.83 -7.45 -4.48
C ALA A 24 -7.67 -6.36 -3.41
N LEU A 25 -6.55 -5.63 -3.43
CA LEU A 25 -6.33 -4.47 -2.56
C LEU A 25 -7.34 -3.35 -2.83
N GLU A 26 -7.58 -3.00 -4.10
CA GLU A 26 -8.61 -2.00 -4.46
C GLU A 26 -10.01 -2.44 -4.02
N ALA A 27 -10.34 -3.72 -4.13
CA ALA A 27 -11.62 -4.27 -3.68
C ALA A 27 -11.75 -4.27 -2.15
N ALA A 28 -10.63 -4.34 -1.42
CA ALA A 28 -10.56 -4.24 0.03
C ALA A 28 -10.48 -2.78 0.54
N ASP A 29 -10.72 -1.80 -0.34
CA ASP A 29 -10.71 -0.36 -0.04
C ASP A 29 -9.37 0.15 0.51
N VAL A 30 -8.26 -0.49 0.10
CA VAL A 30 -6.92 0.04 0.31
C VAL A 30 -6.78 1.36 -0.43
N ASP A 31 -6.24 2.36 0.26
CA ASP A 31 -6.14 3.71 -0.28
C ASP A 31 -5.09 3.81 -1.39
N SER A 32 -3.94 3.16 -1.23
CA SER A 32 -2.81 3.31 -2.15
C SER A 32 -1.93 2.06 -2.28
N VAL A 33 -1.35 1.87 -3.46
CA VAL A 33 -0.24 0.94 -3.72
C VAL A 33 1.03 1.73 -3.95
N TRP A 34 2.12 1.32 -3.30
CA TRP A 34 3.41 2.00 -3.29
C TRP A 34 4.46 1.08 -3.91
N ILE A 35 5.16 1.57 -4.94
CA ILE A 35 6.22 0.83 -5.62
C ILE A 35 7.47 1.71 -5.71
N ALA A 36 8.63 1.15 -5.38
CA ALA A 36 9.90 1.85 -5.47
C ALA A 36 10.22 2.28 -6.91
N ALA A 37 10.64 3.54 -7.06
CA ALA A 37 11.13 4.14 -8.29
C ALA A 37 12.52 3.59 -8.62
N ALA A 38 12.56 2.46 -9.30
CA ALA A 38 13.79 1.88 -9.81
C ALA A 38 13.44 1.14 -11.09
N ALA A 39 14.34 0.34 -11.67
CA ALA A 39 14.32 -0.10 -13.09
C ALA A 39 12.97 -0.49 -13.75
N SER A 40 11.92 -0.86 -13.01
CA SER A 40 10.60 -1.19 -13.55
C SER A 40 9.41 -0.54 -12.82
N GLY A 41 9.62 0.35 -11.85
CA GLY A 41 8.57 0.82 -10.94
C GLY A 41 7.42 1.52 -11.65
N GLU A 42 7.74 2.42 -12.59
CA GLU A 42 6.77 3.17 -13.37
C GLU A 42 5.99 2.27 -14.34
N MET A 43 6.65 1.26 -14.90
CA MET A 43 6.00 0.27 -15.76
C MET A 43 4.99 -0.57 -14.97
N LEU A 44 5.36 -1.01 -13.76
CA LEU A 44 4.46 -1.76 -12.89
C LEU A 44 3.24 -0.94 -12.46
N LEU A 45 3.45 0.31 -12.04
CA LEU A 45 2.33 1.20 -11.73
C LEU A 45 1.47 1.49 -12.96
N SER A 46 2.04 1.57 -14.16
CA SER A 46 1.28 1.70 -15.41
C SER A 46 0.39 0.48 -15.67
N ALA A 47 0.91 -0.73 -15.43
CA ALA A 47 0.14 -1.96 -15.54
C ALA A 47 -1.00 -2.03 -14.50
N ILE A 48 -0.70 -1.66 -13.24
CA ILE A 48 -1.72 -1.57 -12.18
C ILE A 48 -2.78 -0.51 -12.53
N ALA A 49 -2.39 0.62 -13.10
CA ALA A 49 -3.32 1.68 -13.53
C ALA A 49 -4.34 1.18 -14.56
N ALA A 50 -3.95 0.23 -15.42
CA ALA A 50 -4.83 -0.34 -16.45
C ALA A 50 -5.86 -1.33 -15.86
N VAL A 51 -5.60 -1.91 -14.69
CA VAL A 51 -6.46 -2.94 -14.07
C VAL A 51 -7.23 -2.45 -12.85
N THR A 52 -6.95 -1.22 -12.39
CA THR A 52 -7.58 -0.57 -11.22
C THR A 52 -8.22 0.77 -11.61
N SER A 53 -9.11 1.29 -10.77
CA SER A 53 -9.93 2.48 -11.11
C SER A 53 -9.98 3.56 -10.03
N ARG A 54 -9.68 3.22 -8.77
CA ARG A 54 -9.84 4.06 -7.57
C ARG A 54 -8.58 4.15 -6.74
N ILE A 55 -7.83 3.05 -6.59
CA ILE A 55 -6.66 3.01 -5.70
C ILE A 55 -5.59 4.02 -6.13
N ARG A 56 -4.97 4.74 -5.20
CA ARG A 56 -3.89 5.68 -5.56
C ARG A 56 -2.60 4.91 -5.88
N LEU A 57 -1.81 5.44 -6.80
CA LEU A 57 -0.61 4.78 -7.33
C LEU A 57 0.61 5.62 -6.95
N VAL A 58 1.40 5.16 -6.00
CA VAL A 58 2.50 5.96 -5.43
C VAL A 58 3.83 5.42 -5.91
N LEU A 59 4.56 6.25 -6.64
CA LEU A 59 5.94 6.00 -7.00
C LEU A 59 6.83 6.48 -5.84
N LEU A 60 7.59 5.56 -5.25
CA LEU A 60 8.37 5.79 -4.05
C LEU A 60 9.85 5.96 -4.39
N SER A 61 10.34 7.18 -4.34
CA SER A 61 11.75 7.51 -4.58
C SER A 61 12.56 7.42 -3.29
N ALA A 62 13.84 7.08 -3.39
CA ALA A 62 14.75 7.07 -2.24
C ALA A 62 15.19 8.47 -1.80
N THR A 63 15.11 9.47 -2.70
CA THR A 63 15.58 10.84 -2.42
C THR A 63 14.74 11.88 -3.13
N THR A 64 14.71 13.11 -2.62
CA THR A 64 14.06 14.24 -3.31
C THR A 64 14.72 14.57 -4.66
N TYR A 65 16.01 14.28 -4.83
CA TYR A 65 16.72 14.48 -6.09
C TYR A 65 16.24 13.51 -7.18
N GLU A 66 16.13 12.23 -6.84
CA GLU A 66 15.57 11.23 -7.76
C GLU A 66 14.10 11.53 -8.06
N ALA A 67 13.32 11.94 -7.05
CA ALA A 67 11.93 12.37 -7.23
C ALA A 67 11.79 13.45 -8.32
N ALA A 68 12.65 14.47 -8.32
CA ALA A 68 12.61 15.54 -9.33
C ALA A 68 12.86 15.04 -10.76
N SER A 69 13.57 13.93 -10.94
CA SER A 69 13.82 13.35 -12.27
C SER A 69 12.62 12.58 -12.85
N LEU A 70 11.61 12.28 -12.00
CA LEU A 70 10.47 11.44 -12.35
C LEU A 70 9.26 12.24 -12.85
N ASP A 71 9.35 13.56 -12.97
CA ASP A 71 8.23 14.44 -13.35
C ASP A 71 7.50 14.00 -14.62
N ALA A 72 8.24 13.65 -15.68
CA ALA A 72 7.65 13.21 -16.95
C ALA A 72 6.94 11.84 -16.83
N SER A 73 7.53 10.92 -16.06
CA SER A 73 6.92 9.62 -15.77
C SER A 73 5.67 9.79 -14.93
N LEU A 74 5.71 10.66 -13.92
CA LEU A 74 4.58 10.98 -13.06
C LEU A 74 3.45 11.62 -13.87
N GLU A 75 3.73 12.57 -14.77
CA GLU A 75 2.70 13.18 -15.63
C GLU A 75 2.02 12.13 -16.51
N THR A 76 2.80 11.22 -17.09
CA THR A 76 2.28 10.10 -17.89
C THR A 76 1.39 9.19 -17.06
N LEU A 77 1.84 8.80 -15.87
CA LEU A 77 1.08 7.98 -14.93
C LEU A 77 -0.19 8.69 -14.45
N GLN A 78 -0.15 10.00 -14.21
CA GLN A 78 -1.34 10.79 -13.86
C GLN A 78 -2.37 10.73 -14.99
N ARG A 79 -1.97 10.88 -16.25
CA ARG A 79 -2.88 10.78 -17.40
C ARG A 79 -3.48 9.37 -17.51
N LEU A 80 -2.66 8.32 -17.43
CA LEU A 80 -3.12 6.92 -17.53
C LEU A 80 -4.06 6.53 -16.38
N SER A 81 -3.75 6.99 -15.17
CA SER A 81 -4.48 6.63 -13.96
C SER A 81 -5.67 7.54 -13.67
N ARG A 82 -5.91 8.60 -14.45
CA ARG A 82 -6.92 9.65 -14.19
C ARG A 82 -6.65 10.39 -12.86
N SER A 83 -5.44 10.92 -12.73
CA SER A 83 -4.95 11.74 -11.61
C SER A 83 -4.85 11.00 -10.27
N ARG A 84 -4.68 9.67 -10.29
CA ARG A 84 -4.45 8.85 -9.08
C ARG A 84 -2.98 8.62 -8.76
N ALA A 85 -2.07 8.99 -9.66
CA ALA A 85 -0.64 8.81 -9.48
C ALA A 85 -0.01 9.92 -8.64
N LEU A 86 0.80 9.53 -7.66
CA LEU A 86 1.50 10.39 -6.71
C LEU A 86 2.98 10.04 -6.66
N LEU A 87 3.78 10.96 -6.16
CA LEU A 87 5.21 10.78 -5.92
C LEU A 87 5.49 10.96 -4.44
N ALA A 88 6.24 10.03 -3.88
CA ALA A 88 6.65 10.06 -2.49
C ALA A 88 8.17 9.86 -2.36
N VAL A 89 8.72 10.31 -1.25
CA VAL A 89 10.10 10.03 -0.84
C VAL A 89 10.06 9.11 0.37
N ASP A 90 10.86 8.05 0.31
CA ASP A 90 10.97 7.08 1.38
C ASP A 90 11.86 7.60 2.51
N GLY A 91 11.54 7.16 3.72
CA GLY A 91 12.32 7.41 4.92
C GLY A 91 12.22 6.20 5.84
N GLU A 92 13.13 6.11 6.82
CA GLU A 92 13.25 4.91 7.66
C GLU A 92 11.98 4.59 8.44
N GLU A 93 11.35 5.62 9.04
CA GLU A 93 10.12 5.47 9.82
C GLU A 93 8.89 6.04 9.10
N LEU A 94 9.09 7.09 8.30
CA LEU A 94 8.03 7.81 7.62
C LEU A 94 8.36 7.97 6.14
N ALA A 95 7.38 7.69 5.27
CA ALA A 95 7.40 8.15 3.90
C ALA A 95 6.57 9.43 3.75
N GLU A 96 6.97 10.29 2.81
CA GLU A 96 6.32 11.57 2.55
C GLU A 96 5.85 11.66 1.10
N VAL A 97 4.53 11.78 0.90
CA VAL A 97 3.96 12.16 -0.41
C VAL A 97 4.27 13.63 -0.65
N LEU A 98 4.91 13.96 -1.77
CA LEU A 98 5.32 15.33 -2.07
C LEU A 98 4.18 16.17 -2.67
N MET A 99 3.32 15.52 -3.47
CA MET A 99 2.30 16.17 -4.31
C MET A 99 1.05 15.29 -4.42
N PRO A 100 -0.17 15.85 -4.53
CA PRO A 100 -0.49 17.28 -4.57
C PRO A 100 -0.54 17.95 -3.19
N ALA A 101 -0.51 17.19 -2.10
CA ALA A 101 -0.45 17.69 -0.74
C ALA A 101 0.50 16.81 0.09
N ALA A 102 1.27 17.44 0.97
CA ALA A 102 2.19 16.73 1.85
C ALA A 102 1.42 15.78 2.78
N GLU A 103 1.62 14.47 2.62
CA GLU A 103 1.06 13.44 3.48
C GLU A 103 2.21 12.61 4.07
N ARG A 104 2.25 12.49 5.40
CA ARG A 104 3.22 11.64 6.10
C ARG A 104 2.60 10.30 6.45
N TRP A 105 3.32 9.22 6.18
CA TRP A 105 2.82 7.87 6.35
C TRP A 105 3.78 7.05 7.20
N LEU A 106 3.23 6.34 8.20
CA LEU A 106 4.03 5.54 9.13
C LEU A 106 4.29 4.14 8.56
N HIS A 107 5.56 3.78 8.41
CA HIS A 107 5.93 2.39 8.13
C HIS A 107 5.59 1.50 9.32
N VAL A 108 4.83 0.44 9.06
CA VAL A 108 4.47 -0.56 10.07
C VAL A 108 4.74 -1.96 9.50
N PRO A 109 5.12 -2.93 10.35
CA PRO A 109 5.28 -4.31 9.88
C PRO A 109 3.95 -4.89 9.42
N ALA A 110 4.01 -5.94 8.60
CA ALA A 110 2.83 -6.74 8.27
C ALA A 110 2.14 -7.22 9.56
N PRO A 111 0.80 -7.09 9.66
CA PRO A 111 0.08 -7.49 10.87
C PRO A 111 0.21 -9.00 11.09
N GLN A 112 0.46 -9.39 12.33
CA GLN A 112 0.49 -10.80 12.71
C GLN A 112 -0.93 -11.33 12.90
N ASP A 113 -1.85 -10.45 13.30
CA ASP A 113 -3.24 -10.71 13.67
C ASP A 113 -4.05 -9.40 13.67
N ARG A 114 -5.35 -9.47 13.98
CA ARG A 114 -6.22 -8.28 14.00
C ARG A 114 -5.89 -7.31 15.14
N SER A 115 -5.29 -7.78 16.23
CA SER A 115 -4.94 -6.96 17.39
C SER A 115 -3.72 -6.07 17.12
N SER A 116 -2.67 -6.65 16.52
CA SER A 116 -1.48 -5.96 16.04
C SER A 116 -1.84 -4.94 14.94
N TRP A 117 -2.81 -5.27 14.09
CA TRP A 117 -3.35 -4.33 13.11
C TRP A 117 -4.02 -3.11 13.77
N ARG A 118 -4.94 -3.32 14.72
CA ARG A 118 -5.59 -2.21 15.45
C ARG A 118 -4.57 -1.33 16.17
N ASN A 119 -3.57 -1.92 16.83
CA ASN A 119 -2.51 -1.18 17.48
C ASN A 119 -1.69 -0.32 16.50
N ALA A 120 -1.36 -0.86 15.31
CA ALA A 120 -0.69 -0.09 14.26
C ALA A 120 -1.51 1.13 13.82
N LEU A 121 -2.83 0.98 13.65
CA LEU A 121 -3.73 2.08 13.31
C LEU A 121 -3.81 3.12 14.43
N GLU A 122 -3.92 2.71 15.69
CA GLU A 122 -3.94 3.61 16.85
C GLU A 122 -2.64 4.41 16.98
N ARG A 123 -1.49 3.77 16.78
CA ARG A 123 -0.18 4.45 16.77
C ARG A 123 -0.06 5.47 15.65
N SER A 124 -0.57 5.15 14.46
CA SER A 124 -0.60 6.09 13.32
C SER A 124 -1.41 7.35 13.65
N VAL A 125 -2.58 7.20 14.27
CA VAL A 125 -3.39 8.33 14.76
C VAL A 125 -2.62 9.15 15.79
N ALA A 126 -2.01 8.50 16.78
CA ALA A 126 -1.25 9.17 17.83
C ALA A 126 -0.03 9.94 17.29
N ALA A 127 0.61 9.44 16.23
CA ALA A 127 1.71 10.10 15.53
C ALA A 127 1.25 11.26 14.61
N GLY A 128 -0.06 11.44 14.42
CA GLY A 128 -0.60 12.43 13.48
C GLY A 128 -0.24 12.13 12.01
N ALA A 129 -0.02 10.85 11.68
CA ALA A 129 0.22 10.41 10.32
C ALA A 129 -1.09 10.38 9.51
N ALA A 130 -1.00 10.58 8.20
CA ALA A 130 -2.13 10.48 7.30
C ALA A 130 -2.60 9.02 7.13
N GLY A 131 -1.68 8.07 7.30
CA GLY A 131 -1.93 6.65 7.14
C GLY A 131 -0.77 5.77 7.59
N VAL A 132 -0.90 4.48 7.32
CA VAL A 132 0.14 3.46 7.53
C VAL A 132 0.59 2.87 6.20
N LEU A 133 1.89 2.58 6.08
CA LEU A 133 2.48 1.79 5.01
C LEU A 133 2.83 0.41 5.52
N VAL A 134 2.22 -0.59 4.90
CA VAL A 134 2.37 -1.99 5.27
C VAL A 134 2.99 -2.74 4.09
N PRO A 135 3.99 -3.60 4.30
CA PRO A 135 4.41 -4.55 3.26
C PRO A 135 3.23 -5.43 2.80
N GLN A 136 3.18 -5.76 1.52
CA GLN A 136 2.24 -6.74 0.98
C GLN A 136 2.38 -8.08 1.73
N ASP A 137 1.29 -8.54 2.35
CA ASP A 137 1.18 -9.84 3.03
C ASP A 137 -0.25 -10.38 2.85
N ALA A 138 -0.39 -11.68 2.62
CA ALA A 138 -1.70 -12.30 2.42
C ALA A 138 -2.64 -12.14 3.62
N ARG A 139 -2.09 -12.06 4.85
CA ARG A 139 -2.86 -11.83 6.09
C ARG A 139 -3.49 -10.45 6.13
N LEU A 140 -2.83 -9.44 5.56
CA LEU A 140 -3.39 -8.09 5.49
C LEU A 140 -4.70 -8.11 4.69
N LEU A 141 -4.72 -8.75 3.53
CA LEU A 141 -5.93 -8.87 2.70
C LEU A 141 -7.06 -9.60 3.43
N ASP A 142 -6.75 -10.66 4.19
CA ASP A 142 -7.76 -11.36 4.99
C ASP A 142 -8.38 -10.44 6.06
N ILE A 143 -7.54 -9.75 6.82
CA ILE A 143 -7.97 -8.80 7.86
C ILE A 143 -8.83 -7.68 7.27
N LEU A 144 -8.43 -7.11 6.12
CA LEU A 144 -9.15 -6.02 5.48
C LEU A 144 -10.51 -6.45 4.90
N ARG A 145 -10.61 -7.69 4.38
CA ARG A 145 -11.89 -8.25 3.91
C ARG A 145 -12.85 -8.58 5.04
N ARG A 146 -12.32 -8.87 6.24
CA ARG A 146 -13.09 -9.33 7.41
C ARG A 146 -12.69 -8.59 8.68
N PRO A 147 -12.96 -7.27 8.76
CA PRO A 147 -12.46 -6.43 9.85
C PRO A 147 -13.20 -6.63 11.18
N GLN A 148 -14.39 -7.24 11.16
CA GLN A 148 -15.26 -7.43 12.35
C GLN A 148 -15.23 -8.85 12.92
N GLU A 149 -14.56 -9.79 12.26
CA GLU A 149 -14.37 -11.14 12.82
C GLU A 149 -13.33 -11.06 13.94
N GLU A 150 -13.63 -11.61 15.12
CA GLU A 150 -12.61 -11.82 16.14
C GLU A 150 -11.73 -13.01 15.74
N ASP A 151 -10.44 -13.00 16.09
CA ASP A 151 -9.52 -14.12 15.86
C ASP A 151 -9.86 -15.31 16.81
N ASP A 152 -11.12 -15.73 16.83
CA ASP A 152 -11.62 -16.74 17.76
C ASP A 152 -11.26 -18.13 17.24
N ARG A 153 -10.00 -18.53 17.46
CA ARG A 153 -9.47 -19.89 17.20
C ARG A 153 -9.88 -20.92 18.28
N SER A 154 -10.99 -20.66 18.99
CA SER A 154 -11.51 -21.53 20.05
C SER A 154 -12.05 -22.87 19.51
N ASP A 155 -12.32 -22.94 18.21
CA ASP A 155 -12.80 -24.10 17.47
C ASP A 155 -11.71 -25.17 17.21
N LEU A 156 -10.42 -24.82 17.29
CA LEU A 156 -9.29 -25.76 17.13
C LEU A 156 -9.03 -26.68 18.35
N VAL A 157 -9.74 -26.48 19.46
CA VAL A 157 -9.54 -27.27 20.70
C VAL A 157 -10.51 -28.47 20.82
N LEU A 158 -11.53 -28.58 19.96
CA LEU A 158 -12.60 -29.57 20.14
C LEU A 158 -12.47 -30.89 19.34
N SER A 159 -11.38 -31.13 18.59
CA SER A 159 -11.24 -32.37 17.80
C SER A 159 -10.39 -33.48 18.45
N GLN A 160 -10.11 -33.41 19.75
CA GLN A 160 -9.37 -34.45 20.50
C GLN A 160 -10.26 -35.12 21.56
N GLY A 161 -11.47 -35.53 21.17
CA GLY A 161 -12.39 -36.32 21.98
C GLY A 161 -12.77 -37.62 21.28
#